data_AF-D3LC87-F1
#
_entry.id   AF-D3LC87-F1
#
_cell.length_a   1.000
_cell.length_b   1.000
_cell.length_c   1.000
_cell.angle_alpha   90.00
_cell.angle_beta   90.00
_cell.angle_gamma   90.00
#
_symmetry.space_group_name_H-M   'P 1'
#
loop_
_entity.id
_entity.type
_entity.pdbx_description
1 polymer ?
#
loop_
_entity_poly.entity_id
_entity_poly.type
_entity_poly.pdbx_seq_one_letter_code
_entity_poly.pdbx_strand_id
1 'polypeptide(L)'
;MSNEIRIIDQDGVTASVAQLRSKAFVSELTNEDLENVAYTAKALKNPIKNIDDEVKKRLANGSQFVHISTSEVSKQTLASDDDKVKQAFYNKYGLAAFVVKSPTQLKKEFGEKIQADLDKVVVFSKQNRVKYD
;
A
#
# COMPACT_ATOMS: atom_id res chain seq x y z
N MET A 1 -22.28 -13.24 -18.04
CA MET A 1 -21.06 -14.09 -18.08
C MET A 1 -20.25 -13.80 -16.83
N SER A 2 -19.91 -14.82 -16.03
CA SER A 2 -19.06 -14.67 -14.84
C SER A 2 -17.62 -14.91 -15.25
N ASN A 3 -16.79 -13.87 -15.24
CA ASN A 3 -15.37 -14.00 -15.53
C ASN A 3 -14.63 -14.22 -14.21
N GLU A 4 -14.03 -15.40 -14.03
CA GLU A 4 -13.25 -15.76 -12.85
C GLU A 4 -11.78 -15.89 -13.22
N ILE A 5 -10.89 -15.25 -12.47
CA ILE A 5 -9.45 -15.46 -12.58
C ILE A 5 -9.10 -16.71 -11.76
N ARG A 6 -8.40 -17.65 -12.38
CA ARG A 6 -7.89 -18.86 -11.73
C ARG A 6 -6.38 -18.88 -11.86
N ILE A 7 -5.70 -19.26 -10.77
CA ILE A 7 -4.29 -19.62 -10.82
C ILE A 7 -4.26 -21.12 -11.08
N ILE A 8 -3.57 -21.50 -12.15
CA ILE A 8 -3.38 -22.89 -12.57
C ILE A 8 -1.89 -23.13 -12.49
N ASP A 9 -1.46 -24.07 -11.66
CA ASP A 9 -0.06 -24.53 -11.66
C ASP A 9 0.20 -25.48 -12.84
N GLN A 10 1.43 -25.99 -12.96
CA GLN A 10 1.81 -26.90 -14.05
C GLN A 10 1.12 -28.26 -13.98
N ASP A 11 0.57 -28.63 -12.82
CA ASP A 11 -0.11 -29.90 -12.56
C ASP A 11 -1.65 -29.79 -12.63
N GLY A 12 -2.18 -28.60 -12.94
CA GLY A 12 -3.61 -28.36 -13.12
C GLY A 12 -4.38 -28.10 -11.82
N VAL A 13 -3.70 -27.89 -10.69
CA VAL A 13 -4.36 -27.48 -9.45
C VAL A 13 -4.86 -26.05 -9.61
N THR A 14 -6.17 -25.89 -9.40
CA THR A 14 -6.87 -24.63 -9.61
C THR A 14 -7.12 -23.95 -8.28
N ALA A 15 -6.25 -23.01 -7.90
CA ALA A 15 -6.60 -22.07 -6.84
C ALA A 15 -7.43 -20.94 -7.45
N SER A 16 -8.75 -20.95 -7.19
CA SER A 16 -9.60 -19.83 -7.56
C SER A 16 -9.29 -18.60 -6.71
N VAL A 17 -9.46 -17.39 -7.25
CA VAL A 17 -9.38 -16.15 -6.46
C VAL A 17 -10.37 -16.17 -5.28
N ALA A 18 -11.50 -16.88 -5.40
CA ALA A 18 -12.46 -17.04 -4.31
C ALA A 18 -11.87 -17.81 -3.13
N GLN A 19 -11.17 -18.92 -3.38
CA GLN A 19 -10.50 -19.72 -2.33
C GLN A 19 -9.33 -18.96 -1.71
N LEU A 20 -8.56 -18.22 -2.51
CA LEU A 20 -7.41 -17.43 -2.01
C LEU A 20 -7.82 -16.27 -1.09
N ARG A 21 -9.09 -15.91 -1.02
CA ARG A 21 -9.61 -14.97 0.00
C ARG A 21 -9.69 -15.59 1.40
N SER A 22 -9.77 -16.92 1.48
CA SER A 22 -9.85 -17.64 2.75
C SER A 22 -8.45 -17.79 3.36
N LYS A 23 -8.24 -17.17 4.52
CA LYS A 23 -6.99 -17.35 5.28
C LYS A 23 -6.74 -18.80 5.67
N ALA A 24 -7.80 -19.55 5.99
CA ALA A 24 -7.70 -20.97 6.35
C ALA A 24 -7.15 -21.78 5.17
N PHE A 25 -7.72 -21.59 3.97
CA PHE A 25 -7.25 -22.25 2.75
C PHE A 25 -5.78 -21.90 2.45
N VAL A 26 -5.41 -20.62 2.52
CA VAL A 26 -4.02 -20.18 2.27
C VAL A 26 -3.04 -20.78 3.27
N SER A 27 -3.45 -21.01 4.52
CA SER A 27 -2.62 -21.65 5.55
C SER A 27 -2.47 -23.16 5.39
N GLU A 28 -3.35 -23.80 4.60
CA GLU A 28 -3.30 -25.24 4.32
C GLU A 28 -2.48 -25.57 3.06
N LEU A 29 -2.12 -24.57 2.26
CA LEU A 29 -1.28 -24.74 1.08
C LEU A 29 0.12 -25.25 1.44
N THR A 30 0.66 -26.11 0.60
CA THR A 30 2.08 -26.51 0.72
C THR A 30 2.98 -25.32 0.38
N ASN A 31 4.26 -25.40 0.78
CA ASN A 31 5.22 -24.34 0.45
C ASN A 31 5.37 -24.14 -1.07
N GLU A 32 5.35 -25.23 -1.84
CA GLU A 32 5.45 -25.21 -3.30
C GLU A 32 4.24 -24.54 -3.95
N ASP A 33 3.02 -24.89 -3.53
CA ASP A 33 1.80 -24.26 -4.00
C ASP A 33 1.76 -22.77 -3.66
N LEU A 34 2.16 -22.43 -2.43
CA LEU A 34 2.16 -21.05 -1.95
C LEU A 34 3.19 -20.20 -2.72
N GLU A 35 4.35 -20.76 -3.05
CA GLU A 35 5.37 -20.11 -3.88
C GLU A 35 4.84 -19.83 -5.29
N ASN A 36 4.29 -20.84 -5.96
CA ASN A 36 3.72 -20.72 -7.31
C ASN A 36 2.59 -19.68 -7.38
N VAL A 37 1.67 -19.72 -6.41
CA VAL A 37 0.60 -18.74 -6.26
C VAL A 37 1.15 -17.35 -6.02
N ALA A 38 2.17 -17.20 -5.17
CA ALA A 38 2.74 -15.90 -4.83
C ALA A 38 3.49 -15.28 -6.02
N TYR A 39 4.25 -16.05 -6.80
CA TYR A 39 4.89 -15.58 -8.03
C TYR A 39 3.86 -15.13 -9.07
N THR A 40 2.82 -15.93 -9.28
CA THR A 40 1.75 -15.60 -10.23
C THR A 40 1.00 -14.34 -9.82
N ALA A 41 0.64 -14.22 -8.53
CA ALA A 41 -0.01 -13.03 -7.98
C ALA A 41 0.87 -11.79 -8.14
N LYS A 42 2.18 -11.92 -7.94
CA LYS A 42 3.14 -10.82 -8.15
C LYS A 42 3.19 -10.38 -9.61
N ALA A 43 3.24 -11.32 -10.55
CA ALA A 43 3.26 -11.03 -11.98
C ALA A 43 1.98 -10.30 -12.45
N LEU A 44 0.82 -10.64 -11.87
CA LEU A 44 -0.47 -10.04 -12.21
C LEU A 44 -0.70 -8.66 -11.58
N LYS A 45 0.07 -8.27 -10.56
CA LYS A 45 -0.12 -7.01 -9.84
C LYS A 45 -0.06 -5.77 -10.74
N ASN A 46 0.95 -5.69 -11.61
CA ASN A 46 1.15 -4.53 -12.49
C ASN A 46 0.11 -4.49 -13.64
N PRO A 47 -0.16 -5.59 -14.36
CA PRO A 47 -1.24 -5.63 -15.35
C PRO A 47 -2.60 -5.20 -14.80
N ILE A 48 -3.00 -5.71 -13.62
CA ILE A 48 -4.26 -5.33 -12.97
C ILE A 48 -4.28 -3.84 -12.65
N LYS A 49 -3.17 -3.31 -12.11
CA LYS A 49 -3.04 -1.88 -11.83
C LYS A 49 -3.19 -1.03 -13.10
N ASN A 50 -2.59 -1.42 -14.21
CA ASN A 50 -2.69 -0.68 -15.47
C ASN A 50 -4.13 -0.63 -15.99
N ILE A 51 -4.89 -1.72 -15.84
CA ILE A 51 -6.32 -1.77 -16.19
C ILE A 51 -7.11 -0.79 -15.31
N ASP A 52 -6.89 -0.82 -14.00
CA ASP A 52 -7.58 0.08 -13.05
C ASP A 52 -7.27 1.56 -13.32
N ASP A 53 -6.00 1.88 -13.58
CA ASP A 53 -5.57 3.25 -13.92
C ASP A 53 -6.21 3.74 -15.23
N GLU A 54 -6.33 2.89 -16.25
CA GLU A 54 -7.00 3.25 -17.52
C GLU A 54 -8.52 3.39 -17.36
N VAL A 55 -9.18 2.52 -16.58
CA VAL A 55 -10.61 2.65 -16.26
C VAL A 55 -10.89 3.98 -15.55
N LYS A 56 -10.07 4.34 -14.56
CA LYS A 56 -10.16 5.63 -13.86
C LYS A 56 -9.99 6.81 -14.80
N LYS A 57 -8.98 6.76 -15.68
CA LYS A 57 -8.74 7.80 -16.69
C LYS A 57 -9.94 7.98 -17.62
N ARG A 58 -10.54 6.89 -18.11
CA ARG A 58 -11.71 6.94 -18.99
C ARG A 58 -12.95 7.48 -18.29
N LEU A 59 -13.20 7.05 -17.05
CA LEU A 59 -14.28 7.60 -16.23
C LEU A 59 -14.10 9.11 -15.99
N ALA A 60 -12.89 9.56 -15.68
CA ALA A 60 -12.57 10.98 -15.52
C ALA A 60 -12.78 11.78 -16.82
N ASN A 61 -12.57 11.16 -17.98
CA ASN A 61 -12.80 11.75 -19.31
C ASN A 61 -14.26 11.60 -19.80
N GLY A 62 -15.18 11.14 -18.95
CA GLY A 62 -16.62 11.08 -19.28
C GLY A 62 -17.08 9.78 -19.95
N SER A 63 -16.24 8.75 -20.07
CA SER A 63 -16.68 7.44 -20.54
C SER A 63 -17.59 6.74 -19.52
N GLN A 64 -18.54 5.95 -20.01
CA GLN A 64 -19.46 5.17 -19.16
C GLN A 64 -19.17 3.67 -19.28
N PHE A 65 -19.28 2.97 -18.15
CA PHE A 65 -19.20 1.52 -18.07
C PHE A 65 -20.50 0.98 -17.47
N VAL A 66 -20.96 -0.19 -17.91
CA VAL A 66 -22.25 -0.77 -17.47
C VAL A 66 -22.28 -1.11 -15.97
N HIS A 67 -21.14 -1.48 -15.40
CA HIS A 67 -21.02 -1.94 -14.00
C HIS A 67 -19.91 -1.24 -13.20
N ILE A 68 -19.39 -0.11 -13.69
CA ILE A 68 -18.30 0.62 -13.02
C ILE A 68 -18.65 2.10 -13.00
N SER A 69 -18.60 2.71 -11.82
CA SER A 69 -18.84 4.13 -11.61
C SER A 69 -17.80 4.73 -10.68
N THR A 70 -17.64 6.06 -10.72
CA THR A 70 -16.89 6.79 -9.71
C THR A 70 -17.75 6.97 -8.45
N SER A 71 -17.11 6.98 -7.30
CA SER A 71 -17.70 7.40 -6.03
C SER A 71 -16.83 8.51 -5.45
N GLU A 72 -17.44 9.61 -5.04
CA GLU A 72 -16.70 10.65 -4.31
C GLU A 72 -16.43 10.19 -2.88
N VAL A 73 -15.15 10.21 -2.50
CA VAL A 73 -14.73 9.97 -1.12
C VAL A 73 -14.04 11.23 -0.63
N SER A 74 -14.62 11.88 0.37
CA SER A 74 -13.99 13.04 1.01
C SER A 74 -12.84 12.58 1.89
N LYS A 75 -11.62 13.02 1.60
CA LYS A 75 -10.47 12.86 2.49
C LYS A 75 -10.35 14.10 3.38
N GLN A 76 -10.36 13.91 4.69
CA GLN A 76 -9.99 14.97 5.62
C GLN A 76 -8.47 15.09 5.65
N THR A 77 -7.96 16.28 5.33
CA THR A 77 -6.53 16.60 5.40
C THR A 77 -6.35 17.86 6.23
N LEU A 78 -5.38 17.86 7.13
CA LEU A 78 -4.91 19.08 7.78
C LEU A 78 -3.87 19.75 6.87
N ALA A 79 -3.87 21.07 6.81
CA ALA A 79 -2.79 21.85 6.23
C ALA A 79 -1.57 21.77 7.15
N SER A 80 -0.86 20.63 7.12
CA SER A 80 0.26 20.35 8.01
C SER A 80 1.47 21.27 7.81
N ASP A 81 1.48 22.08 6.75
CA ASP A 81 2.54 23.06 6.48
C ASP A 81 2.15 24.50 6.84
N ASP A 82 0.94 24.71 7.38
CA ASP A 82 0.51 26.03 7.88
C ASP A 82 1.00 26.23 9.32
N ASP A 83 1.95 27.15 9.49
CA ASP A 83 2.53 27.48 10.79
C ASP A 83 1.50 28.03 11.79
N LYS A 84 0.42 28.69 11.33
CA LYS A 84 -0.66 29.15 12.22
C LYS A 84 -1.43 27.97 12.78
N VAL A 85 -1.69 26.96 11.96
CA VAL A 85 -2.37 25.72 12.40
C VAL A 85 -1.46 24.98 13.39
N LYS A 86 -0.17 24.80 13.07
CA LYS A 86 0.80 24.19 13.99
C LYS A 86 0.84 24.92 15.34
N GLN A 87 0.97 26.24 15.31
CA GLN A 87 1.04 27.02 16.55
C GLN A 87 -0.24 26.89 17.38
N ALA A 88 -1.42 26.92 16.75
CA ALA A 88 -2.69 26.73 17.44
C ALA A 88 -2.80 25.35 18.11
N PHE A 89 -2.37 24.29 17.42
CA PHE A 89 -2.35 22.94 17.98
C PHE A 89 -1.33 22.79 19.12
N TYR A 90 -0.14 23.36 18.96
CA TYR A 90 0.89 23.36 20.00
C TYR A 90 0.42 24.08 21.26
N ASN A 91 -0.19 25.26 21.11
CA ASN A 91 -0.69 26.04 22.24
C ASN A 91 -1.82 25.31 23.01
N LYS A 92 -2.66 24.52 22.32
CA LYS A 92 -3.83 23.88 22.92
C LYS A 92 -3.56 22.46 23.44
N TYR A 93 -2.75 21.68 22.73
CA TYR A 93 -2.56 20.25 22.97
C TYR A 93 -1.09 19.88 23.23
N GLY A 94 -0.16 20.83 23.14
CA GLY A 94 1.27 20.62 23.36
C GLY A 94 1.90 19.66 22.35
N LEU A 95 2.99 19.02 22.77
CA LEU A 95 3.72 18.04 21.95
C LEU A 95 2.89 16.79 21.61
N ALA A 96 1.83 16.49 22.37
CA ALA A 96 0.96 15.33 22.12
C ALA A 96 0.18 15.44 20.79
N ALA A 97 0.04 16.64 20.23
CA ALA A 97 -0.56 16.84 18.91
C ALA A 97 0.39 16.56 17.74
N PHE A 98 1.68 16.25 17.99
CA PHE A 98 2.69 16.13 16.96
C PHE A 98 3.35 14.75 16.93
N VAL A 99 3.68 14.30 15.73
CA VAL A 99 4.53 13.14 15.48
C VAL A 99 5.85 13.65 14.93
N VAL A 100 6.96 13.17 15.48
CA VAL A 100 8.30 13.50 15.00
C VAL A 100 8.47 12.99 13.57
N LYS A 101 8.96 13.86 12.68
CA LYS A 101 9.26 13.51 11.28
C LYS A 101 10.21 12.32 11.23
N SER A 102 10.06 11.47 10.22
CA SER A 102 10.93 10.31 10.06
C SER A 102 12.40 10.74 9.84
N PRO A 103 13.40 9.88 10.13
CA PRO A 103 14.80 10.21 9.87
C PRO A 103 15.06 10.66 8.43
N THR A 104 14.40 10.05 7.44
CA THR A 104 14.52 10.44 6.04
C THR A 104 13.93 11.82 5.77
N GLN A 105 12.79 12.16 6.37
CA GLN A 105 12.18 13.49 6.24
C GLN A 105 13.07 14.56 6.89
N LEU A 106 13.59 14.29 8.08
CA LEU A 106 14.51 15.18 8.80
C LEU A 106 15.81 15.40 8.02
N LYS A 107 16.41 14.36 7.45
CA LYS A 107 17.60 14.50 6.59
C LYS A 107 17.32 15.32 5.33
N LYS A 108 16.15 15.16 4.72
CA LYS A 108 15.76 15.95 3.53
C LYS A 108 15.69 17.45 3.83
N GLU A 109 15.27 17.80 5.05
CA GLU A 109 15.03 19.18 5.46
C GLU A 109 16.27 19.86 6.06
N PHE A 110 17.03 19.13 6.87
CA PHE A 110 18.19 19.66 7.62
C PHE A 110 19.55 19.20 7.08
N GLY A 111 19.56 18.37 6.04
CA GLY A 111 20.78 17.82 5.45
C GLY A 111 21.53 16.86 6.38
N GLU A 112 22.82 16.69 6.14
CA GLU A 112 23.66 15.75 6.90
C GLU A 112 23.93 16.20 8.35
N LYS A 113 23.71 17.48 8.67
CA LYS A 113 24.01 18.04 10.00
C LYS A 113 23.19 17.39 11.12
N ILE A 114 22.00 16.89 10.81
CA ILE A 114 21.13 16.22 11.79
C ILE A 114 21.55 14.77 12.08
N GLN A 115 22.53 14.22 11.34
CA GLN A 115 22.93 12.82 11.46
C GLN A 115 23.38 12.48 12.90
N ALA A 116 24.21 13.34 13.50
CA ALA A 116 24.69 13.14 14.87
C ALA A 116 23.58 13.17 15.93
N ASP A 117 22.47 13.86 15.66
CA ASP A 117 21.31 13.91 16.56
C ASP A 117 20.39 12.72 16.33
N LEU A 118 20.23 12.28 15.08
CA LEU A 118 19.51 11.04 14.76
C LEU A 118 20.20 9.82 15.38
N ASP A 119 21.53 9.73 15.32
CA ASP A 119 22.28 8.57 15.82
C ASP A 119 22.08 8.33 17.32
N LYS A 120 21.74 9.37 18.10
CA LYS A 120 21.50 9.27 19.55
C LYS A 120 20.13 8.70 19.89
N VAL A 121 19.16 8.76 18.98
CA VAL A 121 17.74 8.48 19.26
C VAL A 121 17.13 7.42 18.35
N VAL A 122 17.76 7.11 17.22
CA VAL A 122 17.23 6.14 16.26
C VAL A 122 17.39 4.72 16.80
N VAL A 123 16.26 4.03 16.97
CA VAL A 123 16.22 2.60 17.28
C VAL A 123 16.08 1.80 15.99
N PHE A 124 17.02 0.91 15.71
CA PHE A 124 16.98 0.03 14.54
C PHE A 124 16.20 -1.24 14.86
N SER A 125 15.05 -1.42 14.20
CA SER A 125 14.32 -2.68 14.18
C SER A 125 14.61 -3.46 12.90
N LYS A 126 14.87 -4.77 13.02
CA LYS A 126 14.98 -5.66 11.84
C LYS A 126 13.57 -6.01 11.34
N GLN A 127 13.36 -5.90 10.03
CA GLN A 127 12.13 -6.35 9.37
C GLN A 127 12.48 -7.40 8.33
N ASN A 128 11.86 -8.57 8.40
CA ASN A 128 11.95 -9.59 7.35
C ASN A 128 11.10 -9.14 6.16
N ARG A 129 11.68 -9.16 4.97
CA ARG A 129 10.98 -8.85 3.71
C ARG A 129 11.00 -10.07 2.82
N VAL A 130 9.84 -10.42 2.26
CA VAL A 130 9.75 -11.43 1.21
C VAL A 130 10.41 -10.85 -0.04
N LYS A 131 11.45 -11.54 -0.52
CA LYS A 131 12.08 -11.27 -1.81
C LYS A 131 11.62 -12.35 -2.78
N TYR A 132 11.39 -11.96 -4.02
CA TYR A 132 11.17 -12.89 -5.11
C TYR A 132 12.27 -12.62 -6.12
N ASP A 133 12.93 -13.66 -6.57
CA ASP A 133 14.04 -13.57 -7.53
C ASP A 133 13.54 -13.52 -8.97
#